data_AF-A0A413CSY1-F1
#
_entry.id   AF-A0A413CSY1-F1
#
_cell.length_a   1.000
_cell.length_b   1.000
_cell.length_c   1.000
_cell.angle_alpha   90.00
_cell.angle_beta   90.00
_cell.angle_gamma   90.00
#
_symmetry.space_group_name_H-M   'P 1'
#
loop_
_entity.id
_entity.type
_entity.pdbx_description
1 polymer ?
#
loop_
_entity_poly.entity_id
_entity_poly.type
_entity_poly.pdbx_seq_one_letter_code
_entity_poly.pdbx_strand_id
1 'polypeptide(L)'
;MYTIHKTTYNITTTKEINPTKICFISDVHYPNANNPQRLKKITNTLMKVKPDFYLLGKDFVNESTSKYDMGILFKQLGRLTKVAPVYFVYGNHEGKTKFTRNKLNQEITKNNITILNDQEVHLNNIILIGRKDYKKKKTKENKRLQSNKQNLQHHPRPSTTRNKRKH
;
A
#
# COMPACT_ATOMS: atom_id res chain seq x y z
N MET A 1 -16.19 1.62 18.64
CA MET A 1 -14.74 1.38 18.83
C MET A 1 -14.21 0.69 17.57
N TYR A 2 -13.19 1.24 16.88
CA TYR A 2 -12.67 0.61 15.65
C TYR A 2 -11.71 -0.53 15.99
N THR A 3 -11.98 -1.71 15.43
CA THR A 3 -11.15 -2.92 15.58
C THR A 3 -10.16 -3.02 14.43
N ILE A 4 -8.90 -3.29 14.76
CA ILE A 4 -7.87 -3.61 13.76
C ILE A 4 -7.84 -5.13 13.66
N HIS A 5 -8.16 -5.65 12.48
CA HIS A 5 -8.07 -7.08 12.20
C HIS A 5 -6.68 -7.40 11.63
N LYS A 6 -6.00 -8.37 12.24
CA LYS A 6 -4.74 -8.91 11.74
C LYS A 6 -5.01 -10.27 11.12
N THR A 7 -4.69 -10.41 9.84
CA THR A 7 -4.65 -11.70 9.16
C THR A 7 -3.19 -12.11 8.98
N THR A 8 -2.87 -13.37 9.25
CA THR A 8 -1.51 -13.92 9.08
C THR A 8 -1.53 -14.98 7.99
N TYR A 9 -0.60 -14.89 7.06
CA TYR A 9 -0.38 -15.88 6.01
C TYR A 9 1.00 -16.48 6.19
N ASN A 10 1.08 -17.80 6.17
CA ASN A 10 2.36 -18.53 6.14
C ASN A 10 2.54 -19.05 4.71
N ILE A 11 3.55 -18.53 4.02
CA ILE A 11 3.88 -18.91 2.65
C ILE A 11 5.17 -19.72 2.70
N THR A 12 5.17 -20.91 2.14
CA THR A 12 6.35 -21.76 2.02
C THR A 12 6.83 -21.81 0.57
N THR A 13 8.11 -22.09 0.38
CA THR A 13 8.74 -22.22 -0.93
C THR A 13 9.85 -23.27 -0.85
N THR A 14 10.13 -23.94 -1.96
CA THR A 14 11.28 -24.85 -2.09
C THR A 14 12.60 -24.12 -2.35
N LYS A 15 12.54 -22.82 -2.63
CA LYS A 15 13.73 -21.97 -2.77
C LYS A 15 14.33 -21.70 -1.39
N GLU A 16 15.65 -21.80 -1.31
CA GLU A 16 16.41 -21.44 -0.11
C GLU A 16 16.31 -19.95 0.17
N ILE A 17 15.44 -19.58 1.12
CA ILE A 17 15.25 -18.21 1.60
C ILE A 17 15.35 -18.18 3.13
N ASN A 18 15.89 -17.08 3.64
CA ASN A 18 15.81 -16.82 5.06
C ASN A 18 14.34 -16.61 5.46
N PRO A 19 13.87 -17.21 6.58
CA PRO A 19 12.54 -16.94 7.10
C PRO A 19 12.32 -15.44 7.23
N THR A 20 11.34 -14.92 6.51
CA THR A 20 11.10 -13.48 6.39
C THR A 20 9.67 -13.15 6.78
N LYS A 21 9.52 -12.23 7.73
CA LYS A 21 8.26 -11.68 8.19
C LYS A 21 8.02 -10.33 7.52
N ILE A 22 6.95 -10.25 6.75
CA ILE A 22 6.53 -9.04 6.04
C ILE A 22 5.28 -8.49 6.71
N CYS A 23 5.24 -7.18 6.96
CA CYS A 23 4.03 -6.50 7.43
C CYS A 23 3.46 -5.60 6.34
N PHE A 24 2.25 -5.92 5.88
CA PHE A 24 1.60 -5.24 4.77
C PHE A 24 0.39 -4.42 5.25
N ILE A 25 0.24 -3.20 4.73
CA ILE A 25 -0.94 -2.35 4.94
C ILE A 25 -1.22 -1.53 3.67
N SER A 26 -2.49 -1.33 3.35
CA SER A 26 -2.99 -0.60 2.17
C SER A 26 -4.31 0.12 2.49
N ASP A 27 -4.80 0.95 1.57
CA ASP A 27 -6.15 1.52 1.56
C ASP A 27 -6.49 2.30 2.84
N VAL A 28 -5.50 3.04 3.36
CA VAL A 28 -5.67 3.84 4.58
C VAL A 28 -6.57 5.06 4.33
N HIS A 29 -6.59 5.63 3.13
CA HIS A 29 -7.46 6.77 2.77
C HIS A 29 -7.59 7.85 3.86
N TYR A 30 -6.46 8.37 4.35
CA TYR A 30 -6.43 9.40 5.38
C TYR A 30 -6.59 10.81 4.75
N PRO A 31 -7.42 11.70 5.31
CA PRO A 31 -8.14 11.60 6.59
C PRO A 31 -9.59 11.08 6.50
N ASN A 32 -10.08 10.72 5.31
CA ASN A 32 -11.51 10.45 5.11
C ASN A 32 -11.99 9.16 5.79
N ALA A 33 -11.24 8.07 5.66
CA ALA A 33 -11.61 6.77 6.24
C ALA A 33 -10.98 6.57 7.63
N ASN A 34 -9.98 7.37 7.97
CA ASN A 34 -9.18 7.24 9.18
C ASN A 34 -8.88 8.60 9.80
N ASN A 35 -8.91 8.67 11.13
CA ASN A 35 -8.57 9.87 11.89
C ASN A 35 -7.20 9.73 12.58
N PRO A 36 -6.62 10.82 13.13
CA PRO A 36 -5.29 10.79 13.75
C PRO A 36 -5.13 9.72 14.84
N GLN A 37 -6.16 9.52 15.68
CA GLN A 37 -6.13 8.54 16.77
C GLN A 37 -6.08 7.11 16.24
N ARG A 38 -6.89 6.81 15.21
CA ARG A 38 -6.90 5.50 14.55
C ARG A 38 -5.60 5.24 13.80
N LEU A 39 -5.07 6.24 13.10
CA LEU A 39 -3.75 6.14 12.44
C LEU A 39 -2.65 5.83 13.47
N LYS A 40 -2.64 6.51 14.62
CA LYS A 40 -1.71 6.23 15.73
C LYS A 40 -1.83 4.79 16.23
N LYS A 41 -3.06 4.30 16.41
CA LYS A 41 -3.33 2.91 16.83
C LYS A 41 -2.84 1.89 15.79
N ILE A 42 -3.06 2.16 14.50
CA ILE A 42 -2.56 1.34 13.39
C ILE A 42 -1.04 1.26 13.44
N THR A 43 -0.34 2.39 13.43
CA THR A 43 1.14 2.40 13.47
C THR A 43 1.67 1.68 14.71
N ASN A 44 1.11 1.95 15.90
CA ASN A 44 1.55 1.28 17.12
C ASN A 44 1.34 -0.24 17.07
N THR A 45 0.28 -0.71 16.40
CA THR A 45 0.03 -2.14 16.19
C THR A 45 1.06 -2.75 15.24
N LEU A 46 1.34 -2.07 14.12
CA LEU A 46 2.35 -2.49 13.14
C LEU A 46 3.76 -2.56 13.77
N MET A 47 4.15 -1.55 14.57
CA MET A 47 5.45 -1.52 15.25
C MET A 47 5.68 -2.72 16.19
N LYS A 48 4.61 -3.26 16.80
CA LYS A 48 4.71 -4.44 17.68
C LYS A 48 5.00 -5.74 16.93
N VAL A 49 4.76 -5.78 15.62
CA VAL A 49 4.97 -6.99 14.79
C VAL A 49 6.45 -7.31 14.64
N LYS A 50 7.31 -6.27 14.64
CA LYS A 50 8.76 -6.38 14.37
C LYS A 50 9.05 -7.24 13.12
N PRO A 51 8.56 -6.83 11.93
CA PRO A 51 8.85 -7.52 10.68
C PRO A 51 10.28 -7.21 10.20
N ASP A 52 10.73 -7.94 9.19
CA ASP A 52 11.98 -7.65 8.47
C ASP A 52 11.82 -6.41 7.58
N PHE A 53 10.61 -6.16 7.07
CA PHE A 53 10.24 -4.91 6.41
C PHE A 53 8.73 -4.68 6.37
N TYR A 54 8.35 -3.41 6.17
CA TYR A 54 6.97 -2.99 5.95
C TYR A 54 6.71 -2.70 4.48
N LEU A 55 5.52 -3.08 4.02
CA LEU A 55 4.99 -2.74 2.70
C LEU A 55 3.75 -1.84 2.86
N LEU A 56 3.83 -0.63 2.31
CA LEU A 56 2.75 0.33 2.21
C LEU A 56 2.14 0.25 0.80
N GLY A 57 1.08 -0.54 0.71
CA GLY A 57 0.52 -1.09 -0.51
C GLY A 57 -0.53 -0.25 -1.21
N LYS A 58 -0.34 1.06 -1.38
CA LYS A 58 -1.19 2.00 -2.15
C LYS A 58 -2.39 2.62 -1.38
N ASP A 59 -2.99 3.66 -1.96
CA ASP A 59 -4.25 4.33 -1.53
C ASP A 59 -4.25 4.85 -0.08
N PHE A 60 -3.18 5.57 0.27
CA PHE A 60 -2.98 6.20 1.59
C PHE A 60 -3.61 7.59 1.68
N VAL A 61 -3.60 8.33 0.57
CA VAL A 61 -4.18 9.68 0.43
C VAL A 61 -5.18 9.67 -0.72
N ASN A 62 -6.05 10.68 -0.77
CA ASN A 62 -7.03 10.84 -1.85
C ASN A 62 -7.21 12.31 -2.27
N GLU A 63 -8.16 12.53 -3.16
CA GLU A 63 -8.47 13.82 -3.79
C GLU A 63 -8.79 14.94 -2.78
N SER A 64 -9.31 14.60 -1.60
CA SER A 64 -9.64 15.57 -0.56
C SER A 64 -8.54 15.78 0.47
N THR A 65 -7.50 14.94 0.51
CA THR A 65 -6.40 15.05 1.47
C THR A 65 -5.69 16.40 1.33
N SER A 66 -5.57 17.13 2.44
CA SER A 66 -4.81 18.38 2.49
C SER A 66 -3.29 18.12 2.60
N LYS A 67 -2.46 19.13 2.31
CA LYS A 67 -1.00 19.00 2.55
C LYS A 67 -0.67 18.80 4.04
N TYR A 68 -1.45 19.42 4.92
CA TYR A 68 -1.32 19.27 6.37
C TYR A 68 -1.58 17.82 6.79
N ASP A 69 -2.68 17.24 6.31
CA ASP A 69 -3.04 15.85 6.58
C ASP A 69 -2.03 14.85 6.00
N MET A 70 -1.55 15.11 4.79
CA MET A 70 -0.46 14.33 4.18
C MET A 70 0.79 14.32 5.09
N GLY A 71 1.13 15.47 5.69
CA GLY A 71 2.25 15.57 6.61
C GLY A 71 2.06 14.79 7.90
N ILE A 72 0.86 14.85 8.50
CA ILE A 72 0.52 14.03 9.67
C ILE A 72 0.64 12.55 9.32
N LEU A 73 0.10 12.15 8.17
CA LEU A 73 0.08 10.77 7.72
C LEU A 73 1.48 10.18 7.60
N PHE A 74 2.35 10.81 6.81
CA PHE A 74 3.69 10.27 6.56
C PHE A 74 4.63 10.46 7.74
N LYS A 75 4.45 11.49 8.58
CA LYS A 75 5.16 11.57 9.88
C LYS A 75 4.83 10.38 10.78
N GLN A 76 3.57 9.99 10.81
CA GLN A 76 3.10 8.90 11.63
C GLN A 76 3.52 7.54 11.06
N LEU A 77 3.46 7.34 9.74
CA LEU A 77 3.98 6.13 9.06
C LEU A 77 5.51 6.03 9.12
N GLY A 78 6.22 7.16 9.07
CA GLY A 78 7.68 7.22 9.18
C GLY A 78 8.22 6.64 10.50
N ARG A 79 7.40 6.58 11.55
CA ARG A 79 7.76 5.90 12.81
C ARG A 79 8.05 4.40 12.63
N LEU A 80 7.50 3.76 11.59
CA LEU A 80 7.76 2.35 11.27
C LEU A 80 9.24 2.13 10.90
N THR A 81 9.90 3.14 10.33
CA THR A 81 11.34 3.08 9.97
C THR A 81 12.25 2.88 11.17
N LYS A 82 11.77 3.17 12.40
CA LYS A 82 12.50 2.89 13.64
C LYS A 82 12.54 1.41 14.01
N VAL A 83 11.74 0.58 13.34
CA VAL A 83 11.63 -0.86 13.60
C VAL A 83 12.22 -1.66 12.44
N ALA A 84 11.90 -1.29 11.20
CA ALA A 84 12.38 -1.97 10.00
C ALA A 84 12.24 -1.06 8.76
N PRO A 85 12.93 -1.34 7.64
CA PRO A 85 12.75 -0.63 6.38
C PRO A 85 11.28 -0.59 5.93
N VAL A 86 10.88 0.51 5.29
CA VAL A 86 9.50 0.75 4.84
C VAL A 86 9.50 1.05 3.35
N TYR A 87 8.76 0.26 2.58
CA TYR A 87 8.63 0.44 1.14
C TYR A 87 7.22 0.85 0.76
N PHE A 88 7.09 1.86 -0.09
CA PHE A 88 5.83 2.42 -0.54
C PHE A 88 5.66 2.27 -2.05
N VAL A 89 4.45 1.89 -2.46
CA VAL A 89 4.01 1.91 -3.86
C VAL A 89 2.79 2.83 -4.01
N TYR A 90 2.71 3.51 -5.15
CA TYR A 90 1.59 4.41 -5.43
C TYR A 90 0.31 3.65 -5.75
N GLY A 91 -0.82 4.22 -5.36
CA GLY A 91 -2.15 3.82 -5.81
C GLY A 91 -2.67 4.72 -6.90
N ASN A 92 -3.96 4.51 -7.19
CA ASN A 92 -4.65 5.24 -8.22
C ASN A 92 -5.13 6.61 -7.71
N HIS A 93 -5.32 6.78 -6.39
CA HIS A 93 -5.76 8.02 -5.77
C HIS A 93 -4.64 9.03 -5.57
N GLU A 94 -3.40 8.58 -5.33
CA GLU A 94 -2.23 9.46 -5.15
C GLU A 94 -1.98 10.39 -6.36
N GLY A 95 -2.42 9.98 -7.55
CA GLY A 95 -2.31 10.78 -8.78
C GLY A 95 -3.39 11.85 -8.97
N LYS A 96 -4.38 11.92 -8.08
CA LYS A 96 -5.56 12.81 -8.19
C LYS A 96 -5.64 13.84 -7.04
N THR A 97 -4.59 13.92 -6.24
CA THR A 97 -4.50 14.80 -5.07
C THR A 97 -4.41 16.27 -5.48
N LYS A 98 -4.73 17.18 -4.56
CA LYS A 98 -4.60 18.66 -4.76
C LYS A 98 -3.14 19.14 -4.77
N PHE A 99 -2.18 18.25 -4.66
CA PHE A 99 -0.75 18.55 -4.62
C PHE A 99 0.00 17.75 -5.68
N THR A 100 1.17 18.24 -6.07
CA THR A 100 1.97 17.59 -7.11
C THR A 100 2.55 16.27 -6.60
N ARG A 101 2.83 15.35 -7.53
CA ARG A 101 3.55 14.11 -7.21
C ARG A 101 4.88 14.39 -6.53
N ASN A 102 5.61 15.43 -6.92
CA ASN A 102 6.86 15.80 -6.29
C ASN A 102 6.70 16.16 -4.80
N LYS A 103 5.62 16.87 -4.43
CA LYS A 103 5.34 17.20 -3.01
C LYS A 103 5.02 15.95 -2.21
N LEU A 104 4.25 15.03 -2.79
CA LEU A 104 3.99 13.73 -2.16
C LEU A 104 5.29 12.95 -1.96
N ASN A 105 6.14 12.89 -2.99
CA ASN A 105 7.41 12.16 -2.91
C ASN A 105 8.31 12.74 -1.83
N GLN A 106 8.47 14.06 -1.78
CA GLN A 106 9.23 14.75 -0.74
C GLN A 106 8.69 14.44 0.66
N GLU A 107 7.38 14.41 0.82
CA GLU A 107 6.76 14.09 2.11
C GLU A 107 7.02 12.64 2.53
N ILE A 108 6.98 11.70 1.59
CA ILE A 108 7.27 10.29 1.86
C ILE A 108 8.75 10.11 2.20
N THR A 109 9.66 10.60 1.35
CA THR A 109 11.09 10.34 1.46
C THR A 109 11.73 11.05 2.65
N LYS A 110 11.28 12.26 3.01
CA LYS A 110 11.78 12.95 4.22
C LYS A 110 11.45 12.20 5.52
N ASN A 111 10.50 11.26 5.47
CA ASN A 111 10.14 10.38 6.57
C ASN A 111 10.82 9.00 6.47
N ASN A 112 11.91 8.90 5.70
CA ASN A 112 12.73 7.70 5.49
C ASN A 112 11.97 6.51 4.88
N ILE A 113 10.88 6.76 4.17
CA ILE A 113 10.12 5.74 3.46
C ILE A 113 10.64 5.66 2.02
N THR A 114 11.03 4.46 1.59
CA THR A 114 11.53 4.22 0.23
C THR A 114 10.37 4.03 -0.71
N ILE A 115 10.29 4.85 -1.75
CA ILE A 115 9.29 4.69 -2.83
C ILE A 115 9.85 3.72 -3.86
N LEU A 116 9.08 2.70 -4.22
CA LEU A 116 9.40 1.79 -5.32
C LEU A 116 8.51 2.08 -6.53
N ASN A 117 9.10 2.62 -7.60
CA ASN A 117 8.37 3.12 -8.76
C ASN A 117 8.92 2.57 -10.08
N ASP A 118 8.57 1.32 -10.42
CA ASP A 118 9.30 0.48 -11.38
C ASP A 118 10.77 0.32 -10.99
N GLN A 119 11.00 0.10 -9.69
CA GLN A 119 12.30 -0.09 -9.07
C GLN A 119 12.28 -1.34 -8.22
N GLU A 120 13.45 -1.92 -8.02
CA GLU A 120 13.65 -3.07 -7.15
C GLU A 120 14.59 -2.76 -6.00
N VAL A 121 14.45 -3.55 -4.94
CA VAL A 121 15.41 -3.59 -3.84
C VAL A 121 15.73 -5.04 -3.55
N HIS A 122 17.00 -5.31 -3.26
CA HIS A 122 17.50 -6.64 -2.95
C HIS A 122 17.55 -6.79 -1.43
N LEU A 123 16.80 -7.75 -0.91
CA LEU A 123 16.63 -8.06 0.51
C LEU A 123 17.11 -9.50 0.74
N ASN A 124 18.41 -9.68 0.91
CA ASN A 124 19.06 -10.99 0.96
C ASN A 124 18.68 -11.82 -0.29
N ASN A 125 17.97 -12.94 -0.10
CA ASN A 125 17.54 -13.86 -1.16
C ASN A 125 16.18 -13.47 -1.77
N ILE A 126 15.65 -12.28 -1.45
CA ILE A 126 14.36 -11.78 -1.92
C ILE A 126 14.58 -10.50 -2.74
N ILE A 127 14.07 -10.47 -3.97
CA ILE A 127 13.99 -9.25 -4.77
C ILE A 127 12.58 -8.68 -4.62
N LEU A 128 12.47 -7.48 -4.05
CA LEU A 128 11.21 -6.75 -3.93
C LEU A 128 11.09 -5.76 -5.08
N ILE A 129 10.09 -5.94 -5.94
CA ILE A 129 9.87 -5.08 -7.12
C ILE A 129 8.59 -4.27 -6.92
N GLY A 130 8.71 -2.94 -6.87
CA GLY A 130 7.56 -2.05 -6.90
C GLY A 130 7.17 -1.70 -8.32
N ARG A 131 5.97 -2.07 -8.73
CA ARG A 131 5.42 -1.81 -10.07
C ARG A 131 4.50 -0.60 -10.05
N LYS A 132 4.56 0.26 -11.07
CA LYS A 132 3.51 1.25 -11.30
C LYS A 132 2.17 0.57 -11.53
N ASP A 133 1.11 1.17 -11.01
CA ASP A 133 -0.25 0.72 -11.29
C ASP A 133 -0.52 0.77 -12.80
N TYR A 134 -1.14 -0.28 -13.32
CA TYR A 134 -1.43 -0.43 -14.73
C TYR A 134 -2.55 0.53 -15.12
N LYS A 135 -2.19 1.72 -15.58
CA LYS A 135 -3.13 2.60 -16.26
C LYS A 135 -3.41 2.00 -17.63
N LYS A 136 -4.56 1.34 -17.81
CA LYS A 136 -5.12 1.11 -19.15
C LYS A 136 -5.12 2.47 -19.85
N LYS A 137 -4.21 2.67 -20.81
CA LYS A 137 -4.41 3.71 -21.82
C LYS A 137 -5.81 3.43 -22.37
N LYS A 138 -6.66 4.45 -22.46
CA LYS A 138 -7.82 4.37 -23.35
C LYS A 138 -7.25 4.29 -24.77
N THR A 139 -6.77 3.12 -25.16
CA THR A 139 -6.44 2.83 -26.54
C THR A 139 -7.78 2.80 -27.24
N LYS A 140 -7.97 3.70 -28.21
CA LYS A 140 -9.00 3.50 -29.24
C LYS A 140 -8.85 2.06 -29.75
N GLU A 141 -9.99 1.40 -29.89
CA GLU A 141 -10.20 -0.04 -30.07
C GLU A 141 -9.15 -0.86 -30.86
N ASN A 142 -9.04 -2.11 -30.39
CA ASN A 142 -8.81 -3.37 -31.12
C ASN A 142 -7.45 -3.64 -31.78
N LYS A 143 -6.68 -4.57 -31.20
CA LYS A 143 -6.65 -5.99 -31.63
C LYS A 143 -5.81 -6.86 -30.68
N ARG A 144 -6.32 -8.08 -30.48
CA ARG A 144 -5.75 -9.28 -29.84
C ARG A 144 -4.25 -9.25 -29.57
N LEU A 145 -3.86 -9.69 -28.36
CA LEU A 145 -2.84 -10.71 -28.13
C LEU A 145 -3.01 -11.24 -26.69
N GLN A 146 -3.55 -12.45 -26.59
CA GLN A 146 -3.41 -13.28 -25.40
C GLN A 146 -2.00 -13.87 -25.43
N SER A 147 -1.20 -13.63 -24.39
CA SER A 147 -0.08 -14.51 -24.09
C SER A 147 0.16 -14.59 -22.58
N ASN A 148 0.32 -15.84 -22.15
CA ASN A 148 0.32 -16.33 -20.79
C ASN A 148 1.40 -15.71 -19.91
N LYS A 149 0.99 -15.05 -18.81
CA LYS A 149 1.76 -14.99 -17.56
C LYS A 149 0.77 -15.04 -16.40
N GLN A 150 0.89 -16.06 -15.56
CA GLN A 150 0.10 -16.17 -14.32
C GLN A 150 0.57 -15.08 -13.35
N ASN A 151 -0.10 -13.93 -13.36
CA ASN A 151 0.01 -12.93 -12.30
C ASN A 151 -1.05 -13.26 -11.24
N LEU A 152 -0.60 -13.69 -10.06
CA LEU A 152 -1.44 -13.78 -8.86
C LEU A 152 -1.72 -12.36 -8.37
N GLN A 153 -2.78 -11.74 -8.90
CA GLN A 153 -3.31 -10.47 -8.42
C GLN A 153 -4.56 -10.75 -7.59
N HIS A 154 -4.43 -10.76 -6.26
CA HIS A 154 -5.57 -10.86 -5.36
C HIS A 154 -6.12 -9.46 -5.06
N HIS A 155 -7.32 -9.17 -5.58
CA HIS A 155 -8.14 -8.05 -5.13
C HIS A 155 -9.31 -8.59 -4.29
N PRO A 156 -9.50 -8.17 -3.03
CA PRO A 156 -10.74 -8.44 -2.32
C PRO A 156 -11.89 -7.69 -3.02
N ARG A 157 -12.86 -8.41 -3.57
CA ARG A 157 -14.11 -7.80 -4.07
C ARG A 157 -15.02 -7.48 -2.88
N PRO A 158 -15.62 -6.28 -2.79
CA PRO A 158 -16.69 -6.03 -1.84
C PRO A 158 -17.93 -6.86 -2.24
N SER A 159 -18.45 -7.67 -1.31
CA SER A 159 -19.75 -8.32 -1.43
C SER A 159 -20.85 -7.27 -1.36
N THR A 160 -21.55 -7.04 -2.48
CA THR A 160 -22.82 -6.30 -2.48
C THR A 160 -23.95 -7.28 -2.78
N THR A 161 -24.43 -7.98 -1.75
CA THR A 161 -25.75 -8.62 -1.79
C THR A 161 -26.80 -7.54 -1.57
N ARG A 162 -27.29 -6.95 -2.67
CA ARG A 162 -28.48 -6.11 -2.65
C ARG A 162 -29.71 -7.02 -2.74
N ASN A 163 -30.35 -7.25 -1.60
CA ASN A 163 -31.60 -8.00 -1.51
C ASN A 163 -32.71 -7.18 -2.20
N LYS A 164 -33.20 -7.64 -3.36
CA LYS A 164 -34.45 -7.13 -3.95
C LYS A 164 -35.62 -7.85 -3.30
N ARG A 165 -36.33 -7.20 -2.38
CA ARG A 165 -37.71 -7.58 -2.05
C ARG A 165 -38.61 -7.03 -3.15
N LYS A 166 -39.32 -7.92 -3.84
CA LYS A 166 -40.51 -7.61 -4.63
C LYS A 166 -41.66 -7.39 -3.66
N HIS A 167 -42.35 -6.26 -3.78
CA HIS A 167 -43.80 -6.15 -3.65
C HIS A 167 -44.26 -5.27 -4.80
#